data_AF-A0A534SP45-F1
#
_entry.id   AF-A0A534SP45-F1
#
_cell.length_a   1.000
_cell.length_b   1.000
_cell.length_c   1.000
_cell.angle_alpha   90.00
_cell.angle_beta   90.00
_cell.angle_gamma   90.00
#
_symmetry.space_group_name_H-M   'P 1'
#
loop_
_entity.id
_entity.type
_entity.pdbx_description
1 polymer ?
#
loop_
_entity_poly.entity_id
_entity_poly.type
_entity_poly.pdbx_seq_one_letter_code
_entity_poly.pdbx_strand_id
1 'polypeptide(L)'
;MRLPAGYTLLGAAPVRAAIRDDLVPLLGSWLLAPSLVLPAGAEPIAAGRGAAYRVALPGGVRAVVRLYRRGGLVARAVRQTYLGLRPRPLRELAITAEARRRGVAAAEVLAARVDGRLAYRGALVTAE
;
A
#
# COMPACT_ATOMS: atom_id res chain seq x y z
N MET A 1 5.02 1.93 -15.36
CA MET A 1 4.22 2.99 -14.70
C MET A 1 5.22 4.01 -14.19
N ARG A 2 5.04 5.30 -14.45
CA ARG A 2 5.90 6.34 -13.88
C ARG A 2 5.39 6.66 -12.48
N LEU A 3 6.29 6.70 -11.49
CA LEU A 3 5.95 7.16 -10.15
C LEU A 3 5.74 8.68 -10.15
N PRO A 4 4.80 9.21 -9.37
CA PRO A 4 4.73 10.64 -9.12
C PRO A 4 6.02 11.15 -8.49
N ALA A 5 6.31 12.43 -8.69
CA ALA A 5 7.40 13.10 -7.97
C ALA A 5 7.13 13.06 -6.44
N GLY A 6 8.20 13.03 -5.64
CA GLY A 6 8.10 12.92 -4.18
C GLY A 6 7.98 11.49 -3.66
N TYR A 7 8.11 10.48 -4.54
CA TYR A 7 8.10 9.07 -4.17
C TYR A 7 9.30 8.32 -4.74
N THR A 8 9.89 7.50 -3.88
CA THR A 8 10.99 6.60 -4.23
C THR A 8 10.48 5.16 -4.32
N LEU A 9 10.85 4.45 -5.39
CA LEU A 9 10.63 3.00 -5.49
C LEU A 9 11.80 2.26 -4.86
N LEU A 10 11.51 1.42 -3.87
CA LEU A 10 12.48 0.53 -3.24
C LEU A 10 12.17 -0.93 -3.51
N GLY A 11 13.23 -1.74 -3.43
CA GLY A 11 13.16 -3.20 -3.59
C GLY A 11 13.08 -3.66 -5.04
N ALA A 12 12.97 -4.97 -5.21
CA ALA A 12 12.80 -5.65 -6.48
C ALA A 12 11.83 -6.81 -6.31
N ALA A 13 11.29 -7.34 -7.41
CA ALA A 13 10.33 -8.43 -7.32
C ALA A 13 10.90 -9.64 -6.52
N PRO A 14 10.13 -10.22 -5.58
CA PRO A 14 8.67 -10.07 -5.46
C PRO A 14 8.21 -8.88 -4.62
N VAL A 15 9.01 -8.32 -3.72
CA VAL A 15 8.58 -7.24 -2.81
C VAL A 15 9.16 -5.90 -3.24
N ARG A 16 8.27 -4.97 -3.58
CA ARG A 16 8.62 -3.59 -3.90
C ARG A 16 7.65 -2.63 -3.24
N ALA A 17 8.16 -1.47 -2.85
CA ALA A 17 7.37 -0.43 -2.21
C ALA A 17 7.69 0.92 -2.83
N ALA A 18 6.64 1.68 -3.16
CA ALA A 18 6.76 3.10 -3.45
C ALA A 18 6.46 3.86 -2.16
N ILE A 19 7.37 4.73 -1.72
CA ILE A 19 7.30 5.42 -0.43
C ILE A 19 7.56 6.90 -0.65
N ARG A 20 6.82 7.77 0.03
CA ARG A 20 7.09 9.22 0.05
C ARG A 20 8.53 9.45 0.52
N ASP A 21 9.26 10.35 -0.14
CA ASP A 21 10.72 10.45 0.01
C ASP A 21 11.19 10.69 1.45
N ASP A 22 10.48 11.53 2.20
CA ASP A 22 10.74 11.83 3.61
C ASP A 22 10.46 10.67 4.56
N LEU A 23 9.65 9.70 4.14
CA LEU A 23 9.25 8.54 4.95
C LEU A 23 10.04 7.27 4.61
N VAL A 24 10.92 7.32 3.62
CA VAL A 24 11.78 6.19 3.23
C VAL A 24 12.55 5.59 4.43
N PRO A 25 13.25 6.39 5.27
CA PRO A 25 14.01 5.83 6.39
C PRO A 25 13.12 5.16 7.45
N LEU A 26 11.89 5.64 7.61
CA LEU A 26 10.96 5.16 8.64
C LEU A 26 10.18 3.92 8.19
N LEU A 27 9.75 3.89 6.93
CA LEU A 27 8.84 2.86 6.42
C LEU A 27 9.52 1.79 5.57
N GLY A 28 10.75 2.03 5.10
CA GLY A 28 11.44 1.16 4.16
C GLY A 28 11.59 -0.28 4.66
N SER A 29 12.14 -0.46 5.87
CA SER A 29 12.37 -1.80 6.45
C SER A 29 11.05 -2.57 6.65
N TRP A 30 10.03 -1.90 7.18
CA TRP A 30 8.70 -2.48 7.39
C TRP A 30 8.02 -2.87 6.06
N LEU A 31 8.01 -1.96 5.07
CA LEU A 31 7.33 -2.17 3.80
C LEU A 31 8.07 -3.12 2.85
N LEU A 32 9.35 -3.40 3.07
CA LEU A 32 10.13 -4.38 2.31
C LEU A 32 10.25 -5.75 2.99
N ALA A 33 9.76 -5.90 4.23
CA ALA A 33 9.77 -7.18 4.93
C ALA A 33 9.10 -8.30 4.10
N PRO A 34 9.58 -9.56 4.11
CA PRO A 34 8.99 -10.61 3.28
C PRO A 34 7.49 -10.82 3.52
N SER A 35 7.04 -10.66 4.76
CA SER A 35 5.63 -10.62 5.14
C SER A 35 5.29 -9.26 5.73
N LEU A 36 4.18 -8.66 5.27
CA LEU A 36 3.69 -7.41 5.85
C LEU A 36 2.90 -7.72 7.13
N VAL A 37 3.51 -7.42 8.27
CA VAL A 37 2.87 -7.51 9.59
C VAL A 37 2.45 -6.11 10.02
N LEU A 38 1.20 -5.93 10.45
CA LEU A 38 0.76 -4.64 10.97
C LEU A 38 1.47 -4.33 12.30
N PRO A 39 1.81 -3.07 12.58
CA PRO A 39 2.35 -2.66 13.87
C PRO A 39 1.46 -3.09 15.04
N ALA A 40 2.06 -3.26 16.23
CA ALA A 40 1.30 -3.48 17.46
C ALA A 40 0.33 -2.32 17.72
N GLY A 41 -0.88 -2.63 18.20
CA GLY A 41 -1.93 -1.63 18.41
C GLY A 41 -2.67 -1.21 17.13
N ALA A 42 -2.53 -1.95 16.03
CA ALA A 42 -3.34 -1.73 14.83
C ALA A 42 -4.82 -1.98 15.12
N GLU A 43 -5.66 -0.97 14.87
CA GLU A 43 -7.10 -1.02 15.12
C GLU A 43 -7.85 -1.22 13.80
N PRO A 44 -8.76 -2.21 13.70
CA PRO A 44 -9.56 -2.39 12.50
C PRO A 44 -10.54 -1.21 12.35
N ILE A 45 -10.62 -0.67 11.12
CA ILE A 45 -11.64 0.30 10.75
C ILE A 45 -12.81 -0.48 10.17
N ALA A 46 -14.02 -0.25 10.68
CA ALA A 46 -15.24 -0.73 10.05
C ALA A 46 -15.46 -0.01 8.71
N ALA A 47 -14.82 -0.53 7.66
CA ALA A 47 -14.90 -0.02 6.30
C ALA A 47 -15.28 -1.18 5.36
N GLY A 48 -16.19 -0.95 4.41
CA GLY A 48 -16.90 -1.96 3.60
C GLY A 48 -16.08 -3.13 3.01
N ARG A 49 -15.90 -3.22 1.68
CA ARG A 49 -15.23 -4.38 1.05
C ARG A 49 -13.70 -4.28 1.13
N GLY A 50 -13.12 -4.50 2.31
CA GLY A 50 -11.67 -4.63 2.46
C GLY A 50 -11.18 -4.34 3.89
N ALA A 51 -10.16 -5.07 4.34
CA ALA A 51 -9.59 -4.86 5.67
C ALA A 51 -8.72 -3.58 5.68
N ALA A 52 -9.19 -2.57 6.41
CA ALA A 52 -8.46 -1.32 6.66
C ALA A 52 -8.15 -1.21 8.16
N TYR A 53 -6.99 -0.66 8.49
CA TYR A 53 -6.50 -0.57 9.85
C TYR A 53 -5.94 0.82 10.13
N ARG A 54 -6.27 1.41 11.28
CA ARG A 54 -5.53 2.55 11.85
C ARG A 54 -4.27 2.01 12.50
N VAL A 55 -3.14 2.64 12.24
CA VAL A 55 -1.84 2.24 12.80
C VAL A 55 -1.06 3.47 13.24
N ALA A 56 -0.27 3.30 14.31
CA ALA A 56 0.82 4.20 14.64
C ALA A 56 2.11 3.63 14.03
N LEU A 57 2.76 4.41 13.17
CA LEU A 57 4.02 4.07 12.52
C LEU A 57 5.20 4.72 13.26
N PRO A 58 6.44 4.25 13.03
CA PRO A 58 7.63 4.89 13.55
C PRO A 58 7.64 6.40 13.26
N GLY A 59 8.17 7.19 14.19
CA GLY A 59 8.18 8.65 14.09
C GLY A 59 6.83 9.32 14.42
N GLY A 60 5.89 8.58 15.02
CA GLY A 60 4.59 9.14 15.45
C GLY A 60 3.58 9.33 14.32
N VAL A 61 3.88 8.82 13.12
CA VAL A 61 3.01 8.95 11.95
C VAL A 61 1.75 8.13 12.15
N ARG A 62 0.60 8.80 12.16
CA ARG A 62 -0.72 8.18 12.17
C ARG A 62 -1.15 7.88 10.73
N ALA A 63 -1.49 6.62 10.47
CA ALA A 63 -1.79 6.18 9.11
C ALA A 63 -2.95 5.20 9.07
N VAL A 64 -3.58 5.13 7.91
CA VAL A 64 -4.54 4.09 7.55
C VAL A 64 -3.89 3.13 6.56
N VAL A 65 -3.82 1.85 6.92
CA VAL A 65 -3.30 0.77 6.07
C VAL A 65 -4.46 -0.03 5.50
N ARG A 66 -4.60 0.00 4.17
CA ARG A 66 -5.58 -0.79 3.44
C ARG A 66 -4.89 -1.99 2.81
N LEU A 67 -5.26 -3.19 3.24
CA LEU A 67 -4.74 -4.43 2.66
C LEU A 67 -5.57 -4.83 1.45
N TYR A 68 -4.93 -4.96 0.28
CA TYR A 68 -5.60 -5.44 -0.92
C TYR A 68 -5.80 -6.96 -0.83
N ARG A 69 -7.04 -7.38 -0.62
CA ARG A 69 -7.47 -8.79 -0.64
C ARG A 69 -8.41 -9.00 -1.83
N ARG A 70 -8.19 -10.05 -2.63
CA ARG A 70 -9.21 -10.57 -3.56
C ARG A 70 -10.18 -11.45 -2.76
N GLY A 71 -11.46 -11.10 -2.72
CA GLY A 71 -12.53 -11.88 -2.04
C GLY A 71 -13.42 -12.66 -3.01
N GLY A 72 -13.99 -13.80 -2.55
CA GLY A 72 -14.95 -14.66 -3.27
C GLY A 72 -14.58 -16.16 -3.23
N LEU A 73 -15.54 -17.07 -3.45
CA LEU A 73 -15.31 -18.53 -3.48
C LEU A 73 -14.25 -18.94 -4.53
N VAL A 74 -14.19 -18.24 -5.66
CA VAL A 74 -13.14 -18.39 -6.69
C VAL A 74 -11.76 -17.95 -6.17
N ALA A 75 -11.67 -17.03 -5.20
CA ALA A 75 -10.41 -16.60 -4.58
C ALA A 75 -9.79 -17.64 -3.63
N ARG A 76 -10.56 -18.66 -3.20
CA ARG A 76 -10.05 -19.82 -2.45
C ARG A 76 -9.38 -20.85 -3.36
N ALA A 77 -9.87 -21.01 -4.60
CA ALA A 77 -9.23 -21.85 -5.62
C ALA A 77 -8.00 -21.17 -6.24
N VAL A 78 -8.03 -19.84 -6.41
CA VAL A 78 -6.96 -19.04 -7.03
C VAL A 78 -6.25 -18.17 -5.96
N ARG A 79 -5.54 -18.82 -5.04
CA ARG A 79 -4.75 -18.28 -3.90
C ARG A 79 -4.45 -16.77 -3.92
N GLN A 80 -5.40 -15.92 -3.53
CA GLN A 80 -5.22 -14.47 -3.24
C GLN A 80 -4.37 -13.66 -4.23
N THR A 81 -4.50 -14.00 -5.51
CA THR A 81 -3.55 -13.62 -6.56
C THR A 81 -4.25 -12.67 -7.54
N TYR A 82 -3.85 -11.40 -7.57
CA TYR A 82 -4.18 -10.53 -8.70
C TYR A 82 -3.27 -10.87 -9.87
N LEU A 83 -3.84 -11.14 -11.06
CA LEU A 83 -3.08 -11.34 -12.30
C LEU A 83 -2.86 -9.99 -12.99
N GLY A 84 -1.61 -9.64 -13.29
CA GLY A 84 -1.31 -8.51 -14.17
C GLY A 84 0.06 -7.87 -13.96
N LEU A 85 0.62 -7.34 -15.05
CA LEU A 85 1.95 -6.68 -15.07
C LEU A 85 1.95 -5.27 -14.45
N ARG A 86 0.76 -4.69 -14.22
CA ARG A 86 0.59 -3.34 -13.64
C ARG A 86 -0.18 -3.44 -12.31
N PRO A 87 0.52 -3.47 -11.16
CA PRO A 87 -0.13 -3.70 -9.88
C PRO A 87 -1.00 -2.51 -9.46
N ARG A 88 -2.22 -2.80 -9.00
CA ARG A 88 -3.23 -1.82 -8.57
C ARG A 88 -2.75 -0.86 -7.48
N PRO A 89 -2.00 -1.29 -6.43
CA PRO A 89 -1.55 -0.38 -5.38
C PRO A 89 -0.73 0.80 -5.92
N LEU A 90 0.22 0.51 -6.83
CA LEU A 90 1.05 1.55 -7.44
C LEU A 90 0.21 2.50 -8.30
N ARG A 91 -0.78 1.97 -9.04
CA ARG A 91 -1.69 2.79 -9.86
C ARG A 91 -2.58 3.68 -8.99
N GLU A 92 -3.09 3.17 -7.88
CA GLU A 92 -3.92 3.94 -6.94
C GLU A 92 -3.11 5.07 -6.32
N LEU A 93 -1.87 4.81 -5.89
CA LEU A 93 -0.92 5.86 -5.47
C LEU A 93 -0.78 6.94 -6.55
N ALA A 94 -0.49 6.54 -7.79
CA ALA A 94 -0.24 7.50 -8.87
C ALA A 94 -1.46 8.39 -9.17
N ILE A 95 -2.67 7.80 -9.19
CA ILE A 95 -3.91 8.54 -9.44
C ILE A 95 -4.23 9.47 -8.27
N THR A 96 -4.12 9.00 -7.03
CA THR A 96 -4.46 9.80 -5.85
C THR A 96 -3.49 10.95 -5.63
N ALA A 97 -2.19 10.73 -5.82
CA ALA A 97 -1.19 11.79 -5.76
C ALA A 97 -1.45 12.86 -6.82
N GLU A 98 -1.76 12.46 -8.05
CA GLU A 98 -2.09 13.39 -9.13
C GLU A 98 -3.40 14.16 -8.86
N ALA A 99 -4.41 13.50 -8.31
CA ALA A 99 -5.66 14.15 -7.92
C ALA A 99 -5.43 15.24 -6.85
N ARG A 100 -4.64 14.93 -5.81
CA ARG A 100 -4.26 15.93 -4.79
C ARG A 100 -3.47 17.10 -5.39
N ARG A 101 -2.51 16.82 -6.28
CA ARG A 101 -1.74 17.87 -6.97
C ARG A 101 -2.64 18.84 -7.74
N ARG A 102 -3.79 18.37 -8.21
CA ARG A 102 -4.82 19.18 -8.89
C ARG A 102 -5.85 19.82 -7.93
N GLY A 103 -5.63 19.75 -6.62
CA GLY A 103 -6.50 20.36 -5.61
C GLY A 103 -7.71 19.51 -5.19
N VAL A 104 -7.80 18.24 -5.62
CA VAL A 104 -8.86 17.34 -5.13
C VAL A 104 -8.56 16.96 -3.67
N ALA A 105 -9.56 17.05 -2.80
CA ALA A 105 -9.51 16.64 -1.40
C ALA A 105 -9.47 15.09 -1.25
N ALA A 106 -8.43 14.46 -1.80
CA ALA A 106 -8.18 13.03 -1.65
C ALA A 106 -7.18 12.75 -0.53
N ALA A 107 -7.21 11.56 0.08
CA ALA A 107 -6.28 11.20 1.15
C ALA A 107 -4.82 11.24 0.66
N GLU A 108 -3.91 11.71 1.51
CA GLU A 108 -2.48 11.69 1.18
C GLU A 108 -1.95 10.25 1.25
N VAL A 109 -1.33 9.79 0.16
CA VAL A 109 -0.75 8.45 0.10
C VAL A 109 0.69 8.53 0.60
N LEU A 110 1.00 7.82 1.68
CA LEU A 110 2.35 7.76 2.25
C LEU A 110 3.19 6.68 1.56
N ALA A 111 2.56 5.56 1.22
CA ALA A 111 3.23 4.46 0.53
C ALA A 111 2.27 3.49 -0.16
N ALA A 112 2.80 2.71 -1.10
CA ALA A 112 2.14 1.55 -1.70
C ALA A 112 3.11 0.37 -1.79
N ARG A 113 2.69 -0.79 -1.28
CA ARG A 113 3.45 -2.05 -1.34
C ARG A 113 2.84 -3.00 -2.35
N VAL A 114 3.70 -3.72 -3.06
CA VAL A 114 3.36 -4.87 -3.89
C VAL A 114 4.26 -6.04 -3.51
N ASP A 115 3.64 -7.18 -3.30
CA ASP A 115 4.30 -8.45 -3.00
C ASP A 115 3.83 -9.51 -3.99
N GLY A 116 4.72 -9.89 -4.90
CA GLY A 116 4.51 -10.88 -5.94
C GLY A 116 4.80 -10.36 -7.36
N ARG A 117 4.82 -11.29 -8.32
CA ARG A 117 5.24 -11.02 -9.72
C ARG A 117 4.04 -10.88 -10.65
N LEU A 118 3.52 -12.01 -11.12
CA LEU A 118 2.28 -12.09 -11.92
C LEU A 118 1.06 -12.14 -11.02
N ALA A 119 1.26 -12.75 -9.86
CA ALA A 119 0.34 -12.92 -8.77
C ALA A 119 0.77 -12.05 -7.61
N TYR A 120 -0.07 -11.11 -7.13
CA TYR A 120 0.36 -10.22 -6.06
C TYR A 120 -0.64 -9.99 -4.94
N ARG A 121 -0.10 -9.69 -3.75
CA ARG A 121 -0.72 -9.01 -2.61
C ARG A 121 -0.21 -7.57 -2.54
N GLY A 122 -0.90 -6.70 -1.82
CA GLY A 122 -0.42 -5.34 -1.65
C GLY A 122 -1.08 -4.61 -0.49
N ALA A 123 -0.53 -3.43 -0.21
CA ALA A 123 -1.08 -2.51 0.76
C ALA A 123 -1.00 -1.08 0.24
N LEU A 124 -1.97 -0.25 0.63
CA LEU A 124 -1.90 1.20 0.50
C LEU A 124 -1.82 1.80 1.90
N VAL A 125 -0.88 2.71 2.11
CA VAL A 125 -0.72 3.46 3.36
C VAL A 125 -1.08 4.90 3.07
N THR A 126 -2.06 5.44 3.77
CA THR A 126 -2.47 6.85 3.67
C THR A 126 -2.32 7.54 5.02
N ALA A 127 -2.18 8.87 5.01
CA ALA A 127 -2.35 9.66 6.23
C ALA A 127 -3.75 9.42 6.81
N GLU A 128 -3.85 9.43 8.14
CA GLU A 128 -5.13 9.37 8.87
C GLU A 128 -5.93 10.67 8.73
#